data_AF-A0A0X2NMP5-F1
#
_entry.id   AF-A0A0X2NMP5-F1
#
_cell.length_a   1.000
_cell.length_b   1.000
_cell.length_c   1.000
_cell.angle_alpha   90.00
_cell.angle_beta   90.00
_cell.angle_gamma   90.00
#
_symmetry.space_group_name_H-M   'P 1'
#
loop_
_entity.id
_entity.type
_entity.pdbx_description
1 polymer ?
#
loop_
_entity_poly.entity_id
_entity_poly.type
_entity_poly.pdbx_seq_one_letter_code
_entity_poly.pdbx_strand_id
1 'polypeptide(L)'
;MAIGFLLIAPSAVGVGYRPPELVRTAVGVPDEQEQQDLVELAGEIQQIPGVLGFFDHSSPTDAGVLIEDDDSTAETVAALVVLAVANRLCLVGYDIAGGTVGDVLVNATGGPTDCRMRTSQDAVTLHVSRQSITDALGADIAANEGPDGRPFIVIEPVDPALSPVPGVVFVQAARTPGGRWIIEHRSGDRIMALEYPVVSVEYLIDVLSLFINGDGEEFLDLEWEETDVTVDALDGTAPTTAPTQPQPVTFLFFRAEDFDDAPGEFRTARDFAAAAGEFADIASGAPRDAEAPATPATPQVLDDLAAWMNRRALQAAEDPENPPSHLYMDLDPYPVRPRGAILKVTVPLAAEIHDDTFADLILRAATTGVCMLEENGRVWVNASGLAPGAPPTLCRFSVRGGGLVASATPESLRATLESAVIAGTEGFVLSVEPTGRGVPAPVDGVREVQVGIGDHRWIVHRLAEGERLSLVDPGSTVEDIVDLLTGFMAGDATVLLDREWEDISEGTVPDETTRWQLSDSVGNVFNVGEVEVHVAVPMNYAPDLDWFQVADQVVLGDYITADRHLGTRWSVMWGHGYGEEQYYRRIVDSREDAESLIHAWIDESEQDFLARGWDLVDND
;
A
#
# COMPACT_ATOMS: atom_id res chain seq x y z
N MET A 1 25.95 -12.13 -31.75
CA MET A 1 25.68 -11.48 -33.06
C MET A 1 25.07 -10.11 -32.76
N ALA A 2 24.52 -9.36 -33.73
CA ALA A 2 23.75 -8.15 -33.43
C ALA A 2 22.30 -8.38 -33.87
N ILE A 3 21.34 -7.89 -33.10
CA ILE A 3 19.91 -7.92 -33.42
C ILE A 3 19.45 -6.49 -33.67
N GLY A 4 18.62 -6.29 -34.69
CA GLY A 4 18.11 -4.98 -35.06
C GLY A 4 16.70 -4.77 -34.53
N PHE A 5 16.39 -3.53 -34.17
CA PHE A 5 15.04 -3.06 -33.89
C PHE A 5 14.77 -1.74 -34.62
N LEU A 6 13.51 -1.49 -34.96
CA LEU A 6 13.05 -0.24 -35.54
C LEU A 6 12.04 0.41 -34.61
N LEU A 7 12.31 1.65 -34.22
CA LEU A 7 11.33 2.54 -33.59
C LEU A 7 10.63 3.33 -34.68
N ILE A 8 9.32 3.13 -34.83
CA ILE A 8 8.52 3.72 -35.90
C ILE A 8 7.50 4.68 -35.29
N ALA A 9 7.46 5.91 -35.81
CA ALA A 9 6.47 6.90 -35.41
C ALA A 9 5.04 6.47 -35.81
N PRO A 10 4.04 6.49 -34.91
CA PRO A 10 2.67 6.09 -35.22
C PRO A 10 2.05 6.84 -36.41
N SER A 11 2.29 8.15 -36.53
CA SER A 11 1.76 8.96 -37.64
C SER A 11 2.33 8.53 -39.00
N ALA A 12 3.55 7.99 -39.04
CA ALA A 12 4.16 7.44 -40.24
C ALA A 12 3.53 6.12 -40.71
N VAL A 13 2.83 5.41 -39.82
CA VAL A 13 2.00 4.24 -40.18
C VAL A 13 0.63 4.68 -40.70
N GLY A 14 0.05 5.72 -40.08
CA GLY A 14 -1.19 6.38 -40.52
C GLY A 14 -2.20 6.63 -39.38
N VAL A 15 -3.30 7.31 -39.69
CA VAL A 15 -4.29 7.76 -38.68
C VAL A 15 -5.17 6.62 -38.15
N GLY A 16 -5.39 6.55 -36.84
CA GLY A 16 -6.20 5.52 -36.20
C GLY A 16 -5.45 4.20 -36.00
N TYR A 17 -6.12 3.19 -35.47
CA TYR A 17 -5.51 1.88 -35.24
C TYR A 17 -5.08 1.22 -36.56
N ARG A 18 -3.89 0.61 -36.56
CA ARG A 18 -3.31 -0.10 -37.69
C ARG A 18 -2.89 -1.50 -37.25
N PRO A 19 -3.28 -2.56 -37.99
CA PRO A 19 -2.87 -3.91 -37.68
C PRO A 19 -1.36 -4.10 -37.92
N PRO A 20 -0.74 -5.12 -37.31
CA PRO A 20 0.71 -5.36 -37.37
C PRO A 20 1.30 -5.35 -38.78
N GLU A 21 0.57 -5.82 -39.79
CA GLU A 21 1.04 -5.85 -41.18
C GLU A 21 1.31 -4.44 -41.73
N LEU A 22 0.51 -3.44 -41.33
CA LEU A 22 0.70 -2.07 -41.78
C LEU A 22 1.85 -1.39 -41.03
N VAL A 23 2.04 -1.70 -39.75
CA VAL A 23 3.18 -1.23 -38.95
C VAL A 23 4.50 -1.72 -39.57
N ARG A 24 4.56 -3.00 -39.98
CA ARG A 24 5.73 -3.60 -40.64
C ARG A 24 6.07 -2.96 -42.00
N THR A 25 5.11 -2.29 -42.63
CA THR A 25 5.27 -1.67 -43.96
C THR A 25 5.09 -0.14 -43.91
N ALA A 26 5.43 0.50 -42.78
CA ALA A 26 5.32 1.94 -42.64
C ALA A 26 6.16 2.68 -43.69
N VAL A 27 5.54 3.65 -44.37
CA VAL A 27 6.16 4.44 -45.46
C VAL A 27 5.78 5.93 -45.42
N GLY A 28 5.14 6.37 -44.34
CA GLY A 28 4.67 7.75 -44.17
C GLY A 28 5.78 8.74 -43.83
N VAL A 29 5.43 9.83 -43.16
CA VAL A 29 6.38 10.77 -42.58
C VAL A 29 5.89 11.04 -41.16
N PRO A 30 6.77 10.98 -40.14
CA PRO A 30 6.41 11.36 -38.77
C PRO A 30 5.93 12.81 -38.73
N ASP A 31 5.03 13.14 -37.81
CA ASP A 31 4.76 14.54 -37.50
C ASP A 31 5.97 15.20 -36.81
N GLU A 32 5.95 16.53 -36.72
CA GLU A 32 7.10 17.30 -36.21
C GLU A 32 7.45 16.95 -34.76
N GLN A 33 6.45 16.56 -33.95
CA GLN A 33 6.67 16.19 -32.55
C GLN A 33 7.26 14.79 -32.44
N GLU A 34 6.68 13.79 -33.08
CA GLU A 34 7.19 12.41 -33.07
C GLU A 34 8.60 12.33 -33.71
N GLN A 35 8.86 13.19 -34.70
CA GLN A 35 10.20 13.32 -35.28
C GLN A 35 11.21 13.87 -34.26
N GLN A 36 10.80 14.85 -33.45
CA GLN A 36 11.65 15.40 -32.39
C GLN A 36 11.87 14.36 -31.28
N ASP A 37 10.81 13.65 -30.87
CA ASP A 37 10.88 12.61 -29.85
C ASP A 37 11.85 11.49 -30.27
N LEU A 38 11.79 11.02 -31.52
CA LEU A 38 12.75 10.04 -32.06
C LEU A 38 14.21 10.52 -32.00
N VAL A 39 14.46 11.82 -32.17
CA VAL A 39 15.81 12.41 -32.09
C VAL A 39 16.26 12.54 -30.63
N GLU A 40 15.39 12.98 -29.73
CA GLU A 40 15.70 13.18 -28.31
C GLU A 40 15.96 11.85 -27.61
N LEU A 41 15.19 10.81 -27.94
CA LEU A 41 15.34 9.46 -27.38
C LEU A 41 16.65 8.77 -27.75
N ALA A 42 17.37 9.27 -28.76
CA ALA A 42 18.62 8.68 -29.19
C ALA A 42 19.67 8.64 -28.05
N GLY A 43 19.66 9.65 -27.17
CA GLY A 43 20.56 9.71 -26.02
C GLY A 43 20.17 8.75 -24.89
N GLU A 44 18.88 8.50 -24.70
CA GLU A 44 18.36 7.59 -23.67
C GLU A 44 18.56 6.13 -24.06
N ILE A 45 18.28 5.80 -25.32
CA ILE A 45 18.46 4.43 -25.85
C ILE A 45 19.93 3.99 -25.77
N GLN A 46 20.89 4.89 -26.00
CA GLN A 46 22.33 4.57 -25.86
C GLN A 46 22.76 4.23 -24.43
N GLN A 47 21.99 4.64 -23.43
CA GLN A 47 22.29 4.35 -22.03
C GLN A 47 21.75 2.98 -21.60
N ILE A 48 20.92 2.34 -22.42
CA ILE A 48 20.39 1.00 -22.13
C ILE A 48 21.52 -0.03 -22.28
N PRO A 49 21.84 -0.81 -21.23
CA PRO A 49 22.83 -1.89 -21.31
C PRO A 49 22.50 -2.86 -22.45
N GLY A 50 23.52 -3.24 -23.23
CA GLY A 50 23.37 -4.13 -24.40
C GLY A 50 23.04 -3.42 -25.71
N VAL A 51 22.75 -2.11 -25.71
CA VAL A 51 22.63 -1.32 -26.94
C VAL A 51 24.02 -1.00 -27.51
N LEU A 52 24.26 -1.41 -28.75
CA LEU A 52 25.52 -1.20 -29.47
C LEU A 52 25.56 0.12 -30.26
N GLY A 53 24.40 0.70 -30.54
CA GLY A 53 24.26 1.97 -31.23
C GLY A 53 23.08 2.00 -32.21
N PHE A 54 23.12 2.97 -33.13
CA PHE A 54 22.08 3.13 -34.15
C PHE A 54 22.56 2.71 -35.53
N PHE A 55 21.62 2.36 -36.40
CA PHE A 55 21.86 2.14 -37.82
C PHE A 55 20.86 2.93 -38.67
N ASP A 56 21.33 3.41 -39.82
CA ASP A 56 20.47 4.07 -40.80
C ASP A 56 19.63 3.00 -41.53
N HIS A 57 18.37 2.88 -41.13
CA HIS A 57 17.36 2.23 -41.95
C HIS A 57 16.91 3.23 -43.03
N SER A 58 16.69 2.77 -44.26
CA SER A 58 16.56 3.63 -45.45
C SER A 58 15.32 4.54 -45.48
N SER A 59 14.56 4.63 -44.39
CA SER A 59 13.30 5.37 -44.29
C SER A 59 13.43 6.53 -43.30
N PRO A 60 12.90 7.73 -43.61
CA PRO A 60 12.86 8.84 -42.66
C PRO A 60 11.82 8.66 -41.54
N THR A 61 11.19 7.48 -41.46
CA THR A 61 10.07 7.17 -40.56
C THR A 61 10.49 6.52 -39.26
N ASP A 62 11.73 6.07 -39.17
CA ASP A 62 12.18 5.20 -38.10
C ASP A 62 13.61 5.49 -37.64
N ALA A 63 13.90 5.01 -36.43
CA ALA A 63 15.24 4.97 -35.88
C ALA A 63 15.64 3.50 -35.68
N GLY A 64 16.73 3.07 -36.32
CA GLY A 64 17.26 1.72 -36.19
C GLY A 64 18.18 1.58 -34.99
N VAL A 65 17.91 0.63 -34.11
CA VAL A 65 18.70 0.32 -32.90
C VAL A 65 19.37 -1.04 -33.07
N LEU A 66 20.67 -1.11 -32.75
CA LEU A 66 21.44 -2.35 -32.69
C LEU A 66 21.63 -2.75 -31.24
N ILE A 67 21.36 -4.01 -30.93
CA ILE A 67 21.69 -4.59 -29.62
C ILE A 67 22.60 -5.80 -29.76
N GLU A 68 23.33 -6.10 -28.70
CA GLU A 68 24.15 -7.30 -28.57
C GLU A 68 23.25 -8.53 -28.38
N ASP A 69 23.56 -9.60 -29.13
CA ASP A 69 22.93 -10.91 -29.00
C ASP A 69 23.79 -11.76 -28.04
N ASP A 70 23.50 -11.60 -26.75
CA ASP A 70 24.12 -12.28 -25.62
C ASP A 70 23.10 -12.61 -24.51
N ASP A 71 23.59 -13.01 -23.33
CA ASP A 71 22.75 -13.40 -22.19
C ASP A 71 21.87 -12.25 -21.65
N SER A 72 22.17 -10.98 -21.98
CA SER A 72 21.41 -9.79 -21.57
C SER A 72 20.34 -9.34 -22.56
N THR A 73 20.27 -9.98 -23.74
CA THR A 73 19.34 -9.62 -24.83
C THR A 73 17.90 -9.42 -24.36
N ALA A 74 17.39 -10.31 -23.51
CA ALA A 74 16.01 -10.23 -23.02
C ALA A 74 15.75 -8.97 -22.19
N GLU A 75 16.70 -8.57 -21.34
CA GLU A 75 16.62 -7.37 -20.51
C GLU A 75 16.69 -6.10 -21.37
N THR A 76 17.58 -6.08 -22.36
CA THR A 76 17.70 -4.97 -23.31
C THR A 76 16.42 -4.80 -24.14
N VAL A 77 15.83 -5.90 -24.62
CA VAL A 77 14.55 -5.87 -25.36
C VAL A 77 13.41 -5.38 -24.48
N ALA A 78 13.33 -5.84 -23.22
CA ALA A 78 12.33 -5.36 -22.26
C ALA A 78 12.47 -3.85 -22.01
N ALA A 79 13.69 -3.34 -21.85
CA ALA A 79 13.95 -1.91 -21.68
C ALA A 79 13.52 -1.09 -22.92
N LEU A 80 13.77 -1.60 -24.12
CA LEU A 80 13.31 -0.97 -25.38
C LEU A 80 11.78 -0.96 -25.48
N VAL A 81 11.09 -2.03 -25.05
CA VAL A 81 9.63 -2.09 -24.99
C VAL A 81 9.09 -1.03 -24.03
N VAL A 82 9.65 -0.93 -22.82
CA VAL A 82 9.23 0.08 -21.81
C VAL A 82 9.39 1.50 -22.37
N LEU A 83 10.52 1.79 -23.00
CA LEU A 83 10.79 3.09 -23.61
C LEU A 83 9.81 3.39 -24.76
N ALA A 84 9.55 2.42 -25.63
CA ALA A 84 8.59 2.57 -26.73
C ALA A 84 7.16 2.80 -26.21
N VAL A 85 6.76 2.12 -25.13
CA VAL A 85 5.45 2.32 -24.49
C VAL A 85 5.32 3.73 -23.91
N ALA A 86 6.32 4.17 -23.14
CA ALA A 86 6.32 5.49 -22.51
C ALA A 86 6.23 6.64 -23.53
N ASN A 87 6.92 6.48 -24.66
CA ASN A 87 6.96 7.48 -25.73
C ASN A 87 5.91 7.24 -26.83
N ARG A 88 5.03 6.26 -26.67
CA ARG A 88 4.00 5.86 -27.65
C ARG A 88 4.56 5.63 -29.06
N LEU A 89 5.73 5.00 -29.17
CA LEU A 89 6.33 4.60 -30.44
C LEU A 89 5.99 3.15 -30.77
N CYS A 90 5.92 2.82 -32.06
CA CYS A 90 5.87 1.42 -32.47
C CYS A 90 7.27 0.82 -32.41
N LEU A 91 7.40 -0.42 -31.95
CA LEU A 91 8.67 -1.15 -31.88
C LEU A 91 8.55 -2.44 -32.66
N VAL A 92 9.48 -2.68 -33.59
CA VAL A 92 9.46 -3.85 -34.46
C VAL A 92 10.86 -4.47 -34.53
N GLY A 93 10.93 -5.80 -34.47
CA GLY A 93 12.18 -6.52 -34.72
C GLY A 93 12.67 -6.34 -36.15
N TYR A 94 13.99 -6.42 -36.37
CA TYR A 94 14.59 -6.25 -37.68
C TYR A 94 15.75 -7.23 -37.89
N ASP A 95 15.64 -8.04 -38.95
CA ASP A 95 16.72 -8.91 -39.39
C ASP A 95 17.75 -8.09 -40.18
N ILE A 96 18.88 -7.80 -39.55
CA ILE A 96 19.99 -7.05 -40.14
C ILE A 96 20.60 -7.79 -41.34
N ALA A 97 20.62 -9.13 -41.32
CA ALA A 97 21.24 -9.92 -42.37
C ALA A 97 20.32 -10.07 -43.60
N GLY A 98 19.03 -10.26 -43.37
CA GLY A 98 17.99 -10.40 -44.40
C GLY A 98 17.39 -9.09 -44.90
N GLY A 99 17.51 -8.01 -44.13
CA GLY A 99 16.89 -6.71 -44.43
C GLY A 99 15.36 -6.76 -44.32
N THR A 100 14.82 -7.61 -43.43
CA THR A 100 13.39 -7.83 -43.29
C THR A 100 12.89 -7.41 -41.92
N VAL A 101 11.75 -6.72 -41.91
CA VAL A 101 11.03 -6.34 -40.70
C VAL A 101 10.33 -7.57 -40.11
N GLY A 102 10.54 -7.80 -38.82
CA GLY A 102 10.06 -8.94 -38.07
C GLY A 102 8.82 -8.64 -37.23
N ASP A 103 8.76 -9.20 -36.03
CA ASP A 103 7.58 -9.12 -35.16
C ASP A 103 7.39 -7.74 -34.54
N VAL A 104 6.12 -7.35 -34.40
CA VAL A 104 5.74 -6.08 -33.78
C VAL A 104 5.67 -6.32 -32.28
N LEU A 105 6.58 -5.70 -31.54
CA LEU A 105 6.66 -5.79 -30.08
C LEU A 105 5.81 -4.72 -29.40
N VAL A 106 5.71 -3.54 -29.98
CA VAL A 106 4.82 -2.47 -29.50
C VAL A 106 4.03 -1.92 -30.68
N ASN A 107 2.70 -1.98 -30.60
CA ASN A 107 1.78 -1.31 -31.50
C ASN A 107 1.14 -0.12 -30.77
N ALA A 108 1.69 1.06 -31.02
CA ALA A 108 1.21 2.32 -30.46
C ALA A 108 0.26 3.08 -31.41
N THR A 109 -0.20 2.45 -32.49
CA THR A 109 -1.11 3.09 -33.45
C THR A 109 -2.54 3.20 -32.90
N GLY A 110 -3.22 4.29 -33.24
CA GLY A 110 -4.56 4.60 -32.72
C GLY A 110 -4.55 5.67 -31.64
N GLY A 111 -5.76 6.15 -31.29
CA GLY A 111 -5.91 7.12 -30.21
C GLY A 111 -5.58 6.49 -28.85
N PRO A 112 -5.14 7.27 -27.85
CA PRO A 112 -4.98 6.78 -26.49
C PRO A 112 -6.27 6.12 -26.00
N THR A 113 -6.15 4.95 -25.39
CA THR A 113 -7.20 4.31 -24.61
C THR A 113 -6.71 4.16 -23.18
N ASP A 114 -7.65 4.01 -22.26
CA ASP A 114 -7.36 3.81 -20.84
C ASP A 114 -6.80 2.42 -20.54
N CYS A 115 -6.78 1.52 -21.53
CA CYS A 115 -6.20 0.19 -21.44
C CYS A 115 -5.00 0.00 -22.37
N ARG A 116 -4.15 -0.95 -21.99
CA ARG A 116 -3.16 -1.62 -22.84
C ARG A 116 -3.45 -3.12 -22.88
N MET A 117 -2.93 -3.77 -23.91
CA MET A 117 -3.15 -5.19 -24.16
C MET A 117 -1.82 -5.90 -24.43
N ARG A 118 -1.62 -7.07 -23.83
CA ARG A 118 -0.45 -7.94 -24.05
C ARG A 118 -0.88 -9.32 -24.56
N THR A 119 -0.07 -9.94 -25.40
CA THR A 119 -0.30 -11.32 -25.90
C THR A 119 0.78 -12.31 -25.42
N SER A 120 0.68 -13.57 -25.82
CA SER A 120 1.66 -14.62 -25.47
C SER A 120 3.07 -14.40 -26.00
N GLN A 121 3.23 -13.52 -26.97
CA GLN A 121 4.53 -13.13 -27.52
C GLN A 121 5.10 -11.86 -26.87
N ASP A 122 4.53 -11.45 -25.73
CA ASP A 122 4.82 -10.19 -25.04
C ASP A 122 4.64 -8.93 -25.91
N ALA A 123 3.89 -9.05 -27.01
CA ALA A 123 3.55 -7.92 -27.86
C ALA A 123 2.54 -7.02 -27.14
N VAL A 124 2.84 -5.73 -27.05
CA VAL A 124 2.03 -4.72 -26.36
C VAL A 124 1.26 -3.88 -27.38
N THR A 125 -0.03 -3.66 -27.15
CA THR A 125 -0.87 -2.73 -27.94
C THR A 125 -1.46 -1.66 -27.04
N LEU A 126 -1.28 -0.38 -27.40
CA LEU A 126 -1.68 0.78 -26.58
C LEU A 126 -3.04 1.39 -26.96
N HIS A 127 -3.62 0.94 -28.08
CA HIS A 127 -4.99 1.28 -28.46
C HIS A 127 -5.84 0.01 -28.37
N VAL A 128 -6.61 -0.12 -27.31
CA VAL A 128 -7.46 -1.29 -27.08
C VAL A 128 -8.88 -1.00 -27.54
N SER A 129 -9.26 -1.64 -28.64
CA SER A 129 -10.60 -1.69 -29.20
C SER A 129 -10.93 -3.12 -29.62
N ARG A 130 -12.21 -3.40 -29.86
CA ARG A 130 -12.67 -4.69 -30.41
C ARG A 130 -11.87 -5.12 -31.64
N GLN A 131 -11.55 -4.17 -32.54
CA GLN A 131 -10.76 -4.47 -33.73
C GLN A 131 -9.32 -4.86 -33.37
N SER A 132 -8.67 -4.12 -32.48
CA SER A 132 -7.30 -4.45 -32.06
C SER A 132 -7.20 -5.79 -31.33
N ILE A 133 -8.19 -6.15 -30.51
CA ILE A 133 -8.27 -7.44 -29.82
C ILE A 133 -8.39 -8.56 -30.86
N THR A 134 -9.26 -8.37 -31.85
CA THR A 134 -9.47 -9.36 -32.93
C THR A 134 -8.17 -9.63 -33.69
N ASP A 135 -7.45 -8.57 -34.05
CA ASP A 135 -6.21 -8.68 -34.84
C ASP A 135 -5.05 -9.25 -34.01
N ALA A 136 -4.86 -8.77 -32.77
CA ALA A 136 -3.80 -9.25 -31.88
C ALA A 136 -4.00 -10.72 -31.49
N LEU A 137 -5.22 -11.10 -31.10
CA LEU A 137 -5.54 -12.47 -30.76
C LEU A 137 -5.45 -13.40 -31.98
N GLY A 138 -5.88 -12.93 -33.16
CA GLY A 138 -5.75 -13.67 -34.42
C GLY A 138 -4.29 -13.96 -34.76
N ALA A 139 -3.41 -12.96 -34.62
CA ALA A 139 -1.97 -13.12 -34.81
C ALA A 139 -1.36 -14.07 -33.78
N ASP A 140 -1.75 -13.95 -32.51
CA ASP A 140 -1.24 -14.81 -31.42
C ASP A 140 -1.66 -16.28 -31.59
N ILE A 141 -2.91 -16.53 -32.02
CA ILE A 141 -3.39 -17.87 -32.37
C ILE A 141 -2.59 -18.44 -33.54
N ALA A 142 -2.31 -17.63 -34.58
CA ALA A 142 -1.54 -18.07 -35.74
C ALA A 142 -0.08 -18.40 -35.38
N ALA A 143 0.55 -17.60 -34.52
CA ALA A 143 1.89 -17.84 -34.01
C ALA A 143 1.97 -19.11 -33.16
N ASN A 144 0.88 -19.46 -32.46
CA ASN A 144 0.76 -20.63 -31.60
C ASN A 144 0.03 -21.82 -32.26
N GLU A 145 0.11 -21.98 -33.60
CA GLU A 145 -0.47 -23.12 -34.31
C GLU A 145 0.25 -24.44 -33.94
N GLY A 146 -0.20 -25.10 -32.87
CA GLY A 146 0.34 -26.38 -32.42
C GLY A 146 -0.43 -26.97 -31.23
N PRO A 147 -0.28 -28.26 -30.93
CA PRO A 147 -0.94 -28.92 -29.79
C PRO A 147 -0.45 -28.37 -28.43
N ASP A 148 0.73 -27.76 -28.41
CA ASP A 148 1.35 -27.19 -27.20
C ASP A 148 1.28 -25.65 -27.17
N GLY A 149 0.73 -25.02 -28.21
CA GLY A 149 0.60 -23.57 -28.31
C GLY A 149 -0.46 -23.02 -27.35
N ARG A 150 -0.11 -21.97 -26.61
CA ARG A 150 -0.96 -21.38 -25.55
C ARG A 150 -1.18 -19.90 -25.82
N PRO A 151 -1.97 -19.56 -26.85
CA PRO A 151 -2.30 -18.16 -27.09
C PRO A 151 -3.06 -17.60 -25.89
N PHE A 152 -2.72 -16.38 -25.51
CA PHE A 152 -3.39 -15.65 -24.46
C PHE A 152 -3.41 -14.15 -24.77
N ILE A 153 -4.33 -13.48 -24.10
CA ILE A 153 -4.46 -12.03 -24.14
C ILE A 153 -4.71 -11.53 -22.72
N VAL A 154 -4.03 -10.46 -22.34
CA VAL A 154 -4.25 -9.73 -21.09
C VAL A 154 -4.58 -8.29 -21.45
N ILE A 155 -5.67 -7.76 -20.93
CA ILE A 155 -6.07 -6.37 -21.06
C ILE A 155 -6.07 -5.78 -19.65
N GLU A 156 -5.28 -4.74 -19.47
CA GLU A 156 -5.13 -4.05 -18.19
C GLU A 156 -5.19 -2.54 -18.41
N PRO A 157 -5.72 -1.76 -17.46
CA PRO A 157 -5.71 -0.33 -17.55
C PRO A 157 -4.28 0.20 -17.46
N VAL A 158 -3.98 1.28 -18.17
CA VAL A 158 -2.64 1.92 -18.16
C VAL A 158 -2.30 2.51 -16.80
N ASP A 159 -3.34 2.88 -16.05
CA ASP A 159 -3.34 3.27 -14.65
C ASP A 159 -4.53 2.55 -13.99
N PRO A 160 -4.36 1.85 -12.85
CA PRO A 160 -5.44 1.21 -12.14
C PRO A 160 -6.68 2.10 -11.92
N ALA A 161 -6.50 3.41 -11.73
CA ALA A 161 -7.57 4.38 -11.55
C ALA A 161 -8.44 4.61 -12.81
N LEU A 162 -7.94 4.20 -13.98
CA LEU A 162 -8.62 4.31 -15.27
C LEU A 162 -9.31 3.01 -15.69
N SER A 163 -9.48 2.04 -14.77
CA SER A 163 -10.15 0.79 -15.10
C SER A 163 -11.55 1.01 -15.68
N PRO A 164 -11.85 0.49 -16.88
CA PRO A 164 -13.17 0.61 -17.49
C PRO A 164 -14.30 0.00 -16.67
N VAL A 165 -14.01 -1.08 -15.92
CA VAL A 165 -14.93 -1.72 -15.01
C VAL A 165 -14.39 -1.55 -13.59
N PRO A 166 -15.08 -0.82 -12.70
CA PRO A 166 -14.61 -0.55 -11.35
C PRO A 166 -14.21 -1.82 -10.59
N GLY A 167 -13.06 -1.79 -9.93
CA GLY A 167 -12.53 -2.90 -9.15
C GLY A 167 -11.90 -4.03 -9.96
N VAL A 168 -11.88 -3.97 -11.30
CA VAL A 168 -11.20 -4.97 -12.16
C VAL A 168 -9.80 -4.47 -12.51
N VAL A 169 -8.77 -5.22 -12.13
CA VAL A 169 -7.34 -4.85 -12.32
C VAL A 169 -6.85 -5.28 -13.70
N PHE A 170 -7.29 -6.44 -14.18
CA PHE A 170 -7.09 -6.87 -15.55
C PHE A 170 -8.13 -7.91 -15.93
N VAL A 171 -8.35 -8.08 -17.23
CA VAL A 171 -9.08 -9.20 -17.80
C VAL A 171 -8.12 -9.98 -18.69
N GLN A 172 -8.07 -11.29 -18.52
CA GLN A 172 -7.25 -12.16 -19.33
C GLN A 172 -8.09 -13.26 -19.96
N ALA A 173 -7.63 -13.76 -21.10
CA ALA A 173 -8.15 -14.98 -21.68
C ALA A 173 -7.03 -15.85 -22.22
N ALA A 174 -7.04 -17.13 -21.86
CA ALA A 174 -6.02 -18.09 -22.23
C ALA A 174 -6.62 -19.37 -22.82
N ARG A 175 -5.96 -19.92 -23.84
CA ARG A 175 -6.41 -21.16 -24.46
C ARG A 175 -5.88 -22.39 -23.72
N THR A 176 -6.80 -23.26 -23.33
CA THR A 176 -6.50 -24.56 -22.71
C THR A 176 -6.01 -25.59 -23.73
N PRO A 177 -5.29 -26.64 -23.28
CA PRO A 177 -4.91 -27.77 -24.15
C PRO A 177 -6.08 -28.49 -24.82
N GLY A 178 -7.29 -28.40 -24.25
CA GLY A 178 -8.52 -28.94 -24.82
C GLY A 178 -9.13 -28.08 -25.94
N GLY A 179 -8.49 -26.98 -26.32
CA GLY A 179 -8.93 -26.05 -27.37
C GLY A 179 -10.03 -25.08 -26.94
N ARG A 180 -10.40 -25.05 -25.66
CA ARG A 180 -11.35 -24.09 -25.05
C ARG A 180 -10.59 -22.90 -24.47
N TRP A 181 -11.30 -21.79 -24.27
CA TRP A 181 -10.79 -20.58 -23.64
C TRP A 181 -11.30 -20.46 -22.21
N ILE A 182 -10.40 -20.10 -21.32
CA ILE A 182 -10.75 -19.60 -19.99
C ILE A 182 -10.64 -18.09 -20.06
N ILE A 183 -11.65 -17.40 -19.54
CA ILE A 183 -11.65 -15.94 -19.37
C ILE A 183 -11.70 -15.68 -17.88
N GLU A 184 -10.79 -14.85 -17.43
CA GLU A 184 -10.62 -14.50 -16.03
C GLU A 184 -10.50 -12.99 -15.90
N HIS A 185 -10.94 -12.44 -14.78
CA HIS A 185 -10.57 -11.11 -14.38
C HIS A 185 -10.05 -11.10 -12.95
N ARG A 186 -9.10 -10.21 -12.66
CA ARG A 186 -8.66 -9.97 -11.28
C ARG A 186 -9.47 -8.82 -10.70
N SER A 187 -10.01 -9.03 -9.51
CA SER A 187 -10.63 -7.98 -8.72
C SER A 187 -10.04 -7.98 -7.31
N GLY A 188 -9.24 -6.96 -7.00
CA GLY A 188 -8.36 -6.99 -5.82
C GLY A 188 -7.42 -8.21 -5.86
N ASP A 189 -7.53 -9.09 -4.87
CA ASP A 189 -6.74 -10.33 -4.77
C ASP A 189 -7.45 -11.59 -5.28
N ARG A 190 -8.69 -11.44 -5.76
CA ARG A 190 -9.49 -12.56 -6.24
C ARG A 190 -9.36 -12.68 -7.75
N ILE A 191 -9.23 -13.91 -8.23
CA ILE A 191 -9.31 -14.22 -9.64
C ILE A 191 -10.67 -14.86 -9.88
N MET A 192 -11.45 -14.22 -10.74
CA MET A 192 -12.80 -14.64 -11.10
C MET A 192 -12.73 -15.23 -12.51
N ALA A 193 -13.09 -16.49 -12.69
CA ALA A 193 -13.18 -17.16 -13.97
C ALA A 193 -14.64 -17.32 -14.40
N LEU A 194 -14.94 -17.29 -15.69
CA LEU A 194 -16.26 -17.71 -16.16
C LEU A 194 -16.50 -19.20 -15.82
N GLU A 195 -17.66 -19.50 -15.21
CA GLU A 195 -18.07 -20.87 -14.81
C GLU A 195 -17.92 -21.86 -15.98
N TYR A 196 -18.24 -21.41 -17.20
CA TYR A 196 -18.20 -22.23 -18.40
C TYR A 196 -17.09 -21.80 -19.37
N PRO A 197 -16.15 -22.71 -19.71
CA PRO A 197 -15.13 -22.42 -20.71
C PRO A 197 -15.73 -22.07 -22.08
N VAL A 198 -15.18 -21.03 -22.70
CA VAL A 198 -15.65 -20.47 -23.97
C VAL A 198 -15.05 -21.24 -25.16
N VAL A 199 -15.87 -21.57 -26.15
CA VAL A 199 -15.40 -22.29 -27.37
C VAL A 199 -15.27 -21.35 -28.57
N SER A 200 -16.00 -20.23 -28.57
CA SER A 200 -16.01 -19.27 -29.67
C SER A 200 -15.08 -18.09 -29.40
N VAL A 201 -14.15 -17.83 -30.32
CA VAL A 201 -13.32 -16.61 -30.28
C VAL A 201 -14.19 -15.35 -30.38
N GLU A 202 -15.30 -15.40 -31.12
CA GLU A 202 -16.23 -14.27 -31.23
C GLU A 202 -16.88 -13.93 -29.88
N TYR A 203 -17.31 -14.94 -29.13
CA TYR A 203 -17.88 -14.74 -27.80
C TYR A 203 -16.83 -14.25 -26.80
N LEU A 204 -15.59 -14.73 -26.90
CA LEU A 204 -14.48 -14.21 -26.09
C LEU A 204 -14.22 -12.73 -26.39
N ILE A 205 -14.26 -12.33 -27.66
CA ILE A 205 -14.14 -10.91 -28.04
C ILE A 205 -15.33 -10.11 -27.52
N ASP A 206 -16.55 -10.67 -27.49
CA ASP A 206 -17.72 -10.01 -26.89
C ASP A 206 -17.51 -9.75 -25.40
N VAL A 207 -17.05 -10.74 -24.63
CA VAL A 207 -16.76 -10.59 -23.20
C VAL A 207 -15.67 -9.54 -22.95
N LEU A 208 -14.56 -9.60 -23.70
CA LEU A 208 -13.50 -8.59 -23.59
C LEU A 208 -13.98 -7.20 -24.03
N SER A 209 -14.94 -7.12 -24.95
CA SER A 209 -15.55 -5.87 -25.40
C SER A 209 -16.39 -5.21 -24.28
N LEU A 210 -17.10 -6.00 -23.47
CA LEU A 210 -17.85 -5.48 -22.32
C LEU A 210 -16.92 -4.76 -21.34
N PHE A 211 -15.75 -5.35 -21.06
CA PHE A 211 -14.73 -4.71 -20.23
C PHE A 211 -14.28 -3.38 -20.82
N ILE A 212 -13.73 -3.37 -22.04
CA ILE A 212 -13.12 -2.14 -22.61
C ILE A 212 -14.12 -1.03 -22.92
N ASN A 213 -15.41 -1.35 -23.08
CA ASN A 213 -16.47 -0.36 -23.28
C ASN A 213 -16.95 0.27 -21.97
N GLY A 214 -16.55 -0.28 -20.83
CA GLY A 214 -17.04 0.11 -19.50
C GLY A 214 -18.47 -0.33 -19.23
N ASP A 215 -18.95 -1.39 -19.91
CA ASP A 215 -20.28 -1.97 -19.71
C ASP A 215 -20.28 -2.84 -18.44
N GLY A 216 -19.89 -2.25 -17.29
CA GLY A 216 -19.56 -2.96 -16.05
C GLY A 216 -20.70 -3.78 -15.46
N GLU A 217 -21.96 -3.32 -15.56
CA GLU A 217 -23.12 -4.09 -15.12
C GLU A 217 -23.25 -5.40 -15.92
N GLU A 218 -23.15 -5.33 -17.25
CA GLU A 218 -23.26 -6.50 -18.14
C GLU A 218 -22.03 -7.42 -18.02
N PHE A 219 -20.84 -6.84 -17.81
CA PHE A 219 -19.62 -7.61 -17.55
C PHE A 219 -19.68 -8.39 -16.23
N LEU A 220 -20.12 -7.76 -15.14
CA LEU A 220 -20.18 -8.38 -13.81
C LEU A 220 -21.38 -9.31 -13.62
N ASP A 221 -22.45 -9.15 -14.41
CA ASP A 221 -23.61 -10.06 -14.44
C ASP A 221 -23.31 -11.42 -15.11
N LEU A 222 -22.13 -11.60 -15.72
CA LEU A 222 -21.70 -12.90 -16.21
C LEU A 222 -21.50 -13.89 -15.04
N GLU A 223 -21.65 -15.19 -15.32
CA GLU A 223 -21.52 -16.26 -14.33
C GLU A 223 -20.04 -16.47 -13.94
N TRP A 224 -19.53 -15.61 -13.05
CA TRP A 224 -18.16 -15.66 -12.53
C TRP A 224 -18.05 -16.54 -11.28
N GLU A 225 -17.03 -17.40 -11.24
CA GLU A 225 -16.64 -18.21 -10.09
C GLU A 225 -15.21 -17.87 -9.65
N GLU A 226 -14.97 -17.88 -8.34
CA GLU A 226 -13.63 -17.66 -7.79
C GLU A 226 -12.72 -18.85 -8.09
N THR A 227 -11.50 -18.58 -8.55
CA THR A 227 -10.49 -19.58 -8.88
C THR A 227 -9.13 -19.21 -8.29
N ASP A 228 -8.37 -20.22 -7.87
CA ASP A 228 -6.98 -20.07 -7.39
C ASP A 228 -5.95 -20.22 -8.53
N VAL A 229 -6.40 -20.39 -9.77
CA VAL A 229 -5.54 -20.68 -10.92
C VAL A 229 -5.10 -19.37 -11.58
N THR A 230 -3.83 -19.00 -11.42
CA THR A 230 -3.17 -18.00 -12.27
C THR A 230 -2.66 -18.67 -13.55
N VAL A 231 -2.60 -17.94 -14.66
CA VAL A 231 -1.98 -18.43 -15.91
C VAL A 231 -0.51 -18.80 -15.68
N ASP A 232 0.19 -18.13 -14.76
CA ASP A 232 1.55 -18.49 -14.31
C ASP A 232 1.65 -19.89 -13.69
N ALA A 233 0.58 -20.38 -13.05
CA ALA A 233 0.54 -21.72 -12.47
C ALA A 233 0.47 -22.84 -13.52
N LEU A 234 0.11 -22.51 -14.77
CA LEU A 234 0.04 -23.48 -15.87
C LEU A 234 1.40 -23.72 -16.55
N ASP A 235 2.41 -22.88 -16.30
CA ASP A 235 3.76 -22.98 -16.89
C ASP A 235 4.77 -23.74 -16.02
N GLY A 236 4.35 -24.26 -14.87
CA GLY A 236 5.19 -25.13 -14.03
C GLY A 236 6.40 -24.44 -13.39
N THR A 237 6.57 -23.14 -13.61
CA THR A 237 7.52 -22.27 -12.91
C THR A 237 6.76 -21.50 -11.84
N ALA A 238 6.51 -22.15 -10.70
CA ALA A 238 6.16 -21.42 -9.50
C ALA A 238 7.32 -20.46 -9.16
N PRO A 239 7.10 -19.14 -9.00
CA PRO A 239 8.12 -18.30 -8.39
C PRO A 239 8.34 -18.81 -6.96
N THR A 240 9.56 -19.26 -6.68
CA THR A 240 9.91 -19.90 -5.40
C THR A 240 10.07 -18.92 -4.25
N THR A 241 9.78 -17.65 -4.47
CA THR A 241 9.66 -16.60 -3.45
C THR A 241 8.73 -15.53 -3.99
N ALA A 242 7.41 -15.69 -3.77
CA ALA A 242 6.51 -14.56 -3.90
C ALA A 242 6.87 -13.56 -2.78
N PRO A 243 7.03 -12.26 -3.08
CA PRO A 243 6.93 -11.25 -2.03
C PRO A 243 5.55 -11.42 -1.39
N THR A 244 5.46 -11.42 -0.05
CA THR A 244 4.18 -11.42 0.68
C THR A 244 3.38 -10.21 0.23
N GLN A 245 2.48 -10.40 -0.74
CA GLN A 245 1.54 -9.37 -1.16
C GLN A 245 0.64 -9.02 0.04
N PRO A 246 0.35 -7.72 0.27
CA PRO A 246 -0.55 -7.29 1.34
C PRO A 246 -1.92 -7.94 1.13
N GLN A 247 -2.40 -8.71 2.12
CA GLN A 247 -3.69 -9.39 2.03
C GLN A 247 -4.84 -8.42 2.40
N PRO A 248 -6.00 -8.48 1.72
CA PRO A 248 -7.18 -7.74 2.09
C PRO A 248 -7.62 -8.11 3.51
N VAL A 249 -8.07 -7.11 4.27
CA VAL A 249 -8.55 -7.32 5.63
C VAL A 249 -10.04 -7.03 5.68
N THR A 250 -10.79 -7.99 6.20
CA THR A 250 -12.23 -7.87 6.40
C THR A 250 -12.54 -7.34 7.80
N PHE A 251 -13.31 -6.25 7.85
CA PHE A 251 -13.82 -5.65 9.06
C PHE A 251 -15.34 -5.84 9.21
N LEU A 252 -15.75 -6.03 10.45
CA LEU A 252 -17.12 -6.13 10.92
C LEU A 252 -17.41 -4.91 11.80
N PHE A 253 -18.46 -4.18 11.45
CA PHE A 253 -18.96 -3.03 12.19
C PHE A 253 -20.31 -3.38 12.83
N PHE A 254 -20.46 -3.10 14.12
CA PHE A 254 -21.66 -3.43 14.89
C PHE A 254 -21.79 -2.56 16.16
N ARG A 255 -22.99 -2.45 16.72
CA ARG A 255 -23.15 -1.83 18.05
C ARG A 255 -22.90 -2.86 19.14
N ALA A 256 -22.17 -2.47 20.18
CA ALA A 256 -21.92 -3.36 21.32
C ALA A 256 -23.23 -3.89 21.92
N GLU A 257 -24.24 -3.03 22.09
CA GLU A 257 -25.55 -3.39 22.68
C GLU A 257 -26.37 -4.42 21.90
N ASP A 258 -26.11 -4.60 20.60
CA ASP A 258 -26.81 -5.61 19.79
C ASP A 258 -26.35 -7.04 20.09
N PHE A 259 -25.23 -7.17 20.82
CA PHE A 259 -24.53 -8.41 21.13
C PHE A 259 -24.16 -8.52 22.60
N ASP A 260 -24.71 -7.63 23.43
CA ASP A 260 -24.44 -7.56 24.85
C ASP A 260 -25.61 -8.11 25.66
N ASP A 261 -25.39 -9.22 26.36
CA ASP A 261 -26.34 -9.75 27.34
C ASP A 261 -26.56 -8.78 28.53
N ALA A 262 -25.65 -7.82 28.74
CA ALA A 262 -25.69 -6.81 29.80
C ALA A 262 -25.35 -5.40 29.25
N PRO A 263 -26.26 -4.78 28.46
CA PRO A 263 -25.99 -3.53 27.77
C PRO A 263 -25.43 -2.44 28.69
N GLY A 264 -24.25 -1.94 28.35
CA GLY A 264 -23.53 -0.91 29.10
C GLY A 264 -22.38 -1.43 29.95
N GLU A 265 -22.12 -2.74 29.94
CA GLU A 265 -20.87 -3.29 30.48
C GLU A 265 -19.73 -3.23 29.45
N PHE A 266 -18.51 -3.00 29.92
CA PHE A 266 -17.32 -2.98 29.06
C PHE A 266 -16.90 -4.40 28.70
N ARG A 267 -16.62 -4.64 27.41
CA ARG A 267 -16.14 -5.91 26.87
C ARG A 267 -14.64 -5.82 26.58
N THR A 268 -13.88 -6.80 27.04
CA THR A 268 -12.44 -6.89 26.77
C THR A 268 -12.19 -7.45 25.37
N ALA A 269 -10.97 -7.29 24.84
CA ALA A 269 -10.57 -7.92 23.56
C ALA A 269 -10.77 -9.45 23.57
N ARG A 270 -10.61 -10.08 24.74
CA ARG A 270 -10.84 -11.52 24.91
C ARG A 270 -12.32 -11.89 24.77
N ASP A 271 -13.23 -11.03 25.24
CA ASP A 271 -14.67 -11.25 25.12
C ASP A 271 -15.11 -11.15 23.66
N PHE A 272 -14.58 -10.17 22.91
CA PHE A 272 -14.80 -10.07 21.46
C PHE A 272 -14.22 -11.24 20.68
N ALA A 273 -13.01 -11.70 21.01
CA ALA A 273 -12.41 -12.86 20.38
C ALA A 273 -13.23 -14.14 20.63
N ALA A 274 -13.85 -14.29 21.81
CA ALA A 274 -14.73 -15.41 22.11
C ALA A 274 -16.06 -15.35 21.31
N ALA A 275 -16.54 -14.15 20.97
CA ALA A 275 -17.76 -13.92 20.20
C ALA A 275 -17.54 -13.88 18.67
N ALA A 276 -16.29 -13.90 18.19
CA ALA A 276 -15.93 -13.74 16.77
C ALA A 276 -16.67 -14.70 15.82
N GLY A 277 -16.84 -15.96 16.23
CA GLY A 277 -17.57 -16.95 15.44
C GLY A 277 -19.06 -16.59 15.24
N GLU A 278 -19.71 -16.02 16.26
CA GLU A 278 -21.10 -15.59 16.15
C GLU A 278 -21.25 -14.38 15.22
N PHE A 279 -20.28 -13.46 15.22
CA PHE A 279 -20.25 -12.34 14.27
C PHE A 279 -20.09 -12.83 12.83
N ALA A 280 -19.21 -13.81 12.59
CA ALA A 280 -18.99 -14.39 11.27
C ALA A 280 -20.22 -15.16 10.74
N ASP A 281 -20.92 -15.89 11.61
CA ASP A 281 -22.16 -16.63 11.25
C ASP A 281 -23.28 -15.66 10.82
N ILE A 282 -23.42 -14.54 11.51
CA ILE A 282 -24.42 -13.51 11.18
C ILE A 282 -24.04 -12.78 9.89
N ALA A 283 -22.76 -12.47 9.70
CA ALA A 283 -22.27 -11.80 8.49
C ALA A 283 -22.39 -12.68 7.22
N SER A 284 -22.22 -14.00 7.36
CA SER A 284 -22.34 -14.98 6.27
C SER A 284 -23.79 -15.34 5.91
N GLY A 285 -24.75 -15.04 6.78
CA GLY A 285 -26.17 -15.35 6.55
C GLY A 285 -26.50 -16.84 6.71
N ALA A 286 -25.66 -17.60 7.42
CA ALA A 286 -25.93 -18.99 7.74
C ALA A 286 -27.24 -19.11 8.52
N PRO A 287 -28.13 -20.07 8.16
CA PRO A 287 -29.40 -20.21 8.86
C PRO A 287 -29.14 -20.60 10.31
N ARG A 288 -29.52 -19.72 11.25
CA ARG A 288 -29.73 -20.11 12.65
C ARG A 288 -30.73 -21.26 12.64
N ASP A 289 -30.46 -22.29 13.45
CA ASP A 289 -31.39 -23.38 13.70
C ASP A 289 -32.84 -22.87 13.82
N ALA A 290 -33.79 -23.65 13.30
CA ALA A 290 -35.16 -23.28 12.91
C ALA A 290 -36.11 -22.72 14.00
N GLU A 291 -35.60 -22.13 15.08
CA GLU A 291 -36.35 -21.45 16.14
C GLU A 291 -35.82 -20.05 16.52
N ALA A 292 -34.93 -19.43 15.73
CA ALA A 292 -34.46 -18.06 16.03
C ALA A 292 -35.51 -16.98 15.70
N PRO A 293 -35.64 -15.91 16.52
CA PRO A 293 -36.56 -14.80 16.24
C PRO A 293 -36.17 -14.06 14.96
N ALA A 294 -37.12 -13.30 14.39
CA ALA A 294 -36.94 -12.48 13.19
C ALA A 294 -35.60 -11.73 13.19
N THR A 295 -34.94 -11.70 12.02
CA THR A 295 -33.68 -10.97 11.80
C THR A 295 -33.76 -9.60 12.47
N PRO A 296 -32.85 -9.27 13.41
CA PRO A 296 -32.91 -8.00 14.13
C PRO A 296 -32.92 -6.85 13.13
N ALA A 297 -33.75 -5.84 13.40
CA ALA A 297 -33.85 -4.66 12.56
C ALA A 297 -32.47 -3.99 12.46
N THR A 298 -32.07 -3.61 11.25
CA THR A 298 -30.81 -2.91 11.01
C THR A 298 -30.73 -1.63 11.86
N PRO A 299 -29.68 -1.45 12.67
CA PRO A 299 -29.44 -0.21 13.37
C PRO A 299 -29.22 0.96 12.40
N GLN A 300 -29.92 2.07 12.61
CA GLN A 300 -29.81 3.26 11.76
C GLN A 300 -28.36 3.76 11.65
N VAL A 301 -27.56 3.63 12.71
CA VAL A 301 -26.13 4.03 12.69
C VAL A 301 -25.31 3.22 11.69
N LEU A 302 -25.63 1.95 11.44
CA LEU A 302 -24.96 1.12 10.45
C LEU A 302 -25.42 1.46 9.02
N ASP A 303 -26.71 1.80 8.84
CA ASP A 303 -27.21 2.33 7.58
C ASP A 303 -26.55 3.68 7.23
N ASP A 304 -26.41 4.57 8.22
CA ASP A 304 -25.77 5.87 8.06
C ASP A 304 -24.26 5.73 7.77
N LEU A 305 -23.60 4.76 8.40
CA LEU A 305 -22.19 4.43 8.16
C LEU A 305 -22.00 3.87 6.74
N ALA A 306 -22.85 2.92 6.33
CA ALA A 306 -22.83 2.37 4.98
C ALA A 306 -23.10 3.45 3.91
N ALA A 307 -24.09 4.32 4.13
CA ALA A 307 -24.38 5.44 3.24
C ALA A 307 -23.23 6.46 3.18
N TRP A 308 -22.51 6.65 4.29
CA TRP A 308 -21.31 7.48 4.33
C TRP A 308 -20.15 6.85 3.53
N MET A 309 -19.87 5.54 3.70
CA MET A 309 -18.87 4.81 2.93
C MET A 309 -19.19 4.87 1.43
N ASN A 310 -20.44 4.57 1.07
CA ASN A 310 -20.89 4.56 -0.33
C ASN A 310 -20.82 5.94 -1.00
N ARG A 311 -21.08 7.03 -0.27
CA ARG A 311 -20.94 8.39 -0.83
C ARG A 311 -19.50 8.76 -1.12
N ARG A 312 -18.56 8.31 -0.29
CA ARG A 312 -17.12 8.56 -0.48
C ARG A 312 -16.52 7.70 -1.60
N ALA A 313 -17.12 6.55 -1.88
CA ALA A 313 -16.80 5.71 -3.03
C ALA A 313 -17.31 6.27 -4.38
N LEU A 314 -18.27 7.21 -4.38
CA LEU A 314 -18.79 7.84 -5.59
C LEU A 314 -17.93 9.04 -6.02
N GLN A 315 -17.38 8.97 -7.24
CA GLN A 315 -16.61 10.06 -7.85
C GLN A 315 -17.55 11.19 -8.32
N ALA A 316 -17.94 12.10 -7.42
CA ALA A 316 -18.60 13.35 -7.77
C ALA A 316 -17.58 14.51 -7.64
N ALA A 317 -17.02 14.92 -8.77
CA ALA A 317 -15.92 15.89 -8.91
C ALA A 317 -16.23 17.35 -8.46
N GLU A 318 -17.29 17.60 -7.68
CA GLU A 318 -17.70 18.96 -7.30
C GLU A 318 -18.13 19.13 -5.82
N ASP A 319 -17.95 18.14 -4.94
CA ASP A 319 -18.24 18.31 -3.51
C ASP A 319 -16.95 18.60 -2.70
N PRO A 320 -16.74 19.84 -2.21
CA PRO A 320 -15.57 20.20 -1.41
C PRO A 320 -15.52 19.54 -0.02
N GLU A 321 -16.59 18.86 0.42
CA GLU A 321 -16.60 18.05 1.65
C GLU A 321 -16.33 16.55 1.38
N ASN A 322 -16.10 16.16 0.12
CA ASN A 322 -15.83 14.79 -0.29
C ASN A 322 -14.35 14.64 -0.70
N PRO A 323 -13.49 13.92 0.07
CA PRO A 323 -12.09 13.68 -0.30
C PRO A 323 -11.98 12.79 -1.56
N PRO A 324 -10.81 12.73 -2.24
CA PRO A 324 -10.67 12.04 -3.52
C PRO A 324 -11.05 10.54 -3.46
N SER A 325 -11.96 10.12 -4.34
CA SER A 325 -12.70 8.84 -4.35
C SER A 325 -11.88 7.55 -4.46
N HIS A 326 -10.61 7.63 -4.88
CA HIS A 326 -9.76 6.45 -5.12
C HIS A 326 -9.60 5.49 -3.93
N LEU A 327 -9.79 5.99 -2.70
CA LEU A 327 -9.58 5.24 -1.45
C LEU A 327 -10.77 4.36 -1.02
N TYR A 328 -11.98 4.73 -1.43
CA TYR A 328 -13.23 4.04 -1.04
C TYR A 328 -13.84 3.19 -2.17
N MET A 329 -13.25 3.23 -3.37
CA MET A 329 -13.78 2.56 -4.58
C MET A 329 -13.55 1.04 -4.61
N ASP A 330 -12.68 0.52 -3.73
CA ASP A 330 -12.32 -0.90 -3.67
C ASP A 330 -12.93 -1.64 -2.47
N LEU A 331 -13.92 -1.07 -1.79
CA LEU A 331 -14.60 -1.75 -0.67
C LEU A 331 -15.43 -2.94 -1.18
N ASP A 332 -15.15 -4.16 -0.71
CA ASP A 332 -15.96 -5.35 -1.01
C ASP A 332 -16.87 -5.70 0.19
N PRO A 333 -18.21 -5.74 0.05
CA PRO A 333 -18.99 -5.49 -1.17
C PRO A 333 -19.26 -4.00 -1.39
N TYR A 334 -19.25 -3.54 -2.64
CA TYR A 334 -19.78 -2.23 -3.04
C TYR A 334 -21.07 -2.39 -3.88
N PRO A 335 -22.16 -1.66 -3.59
CA PRO A 335 -22.34 -0.77 -2.45
C PRO A 335 -22.37 -1.56 -1.14
N VAL A 336 -21.72 -1.02 -0.12
CA VAL A 336 -21.71 -1.60 1.21
C VAL A 336 -23.12 -1.52 1.79
N ARG A 337 -23.63 -2.64 2.32
CA ARG A 337 -24.94 -2.70 2.98
C ARG A 337 -24.86 -3.54 4.25
N PRO A 338 -25.49 -3.09 5.35
CA PRO A 338 -25.57 -3.90 6.56
C PRO A 338 -26.48 -5.11 6.32
N ARG A 339 -26.14 -6.22 6.98
CA ARG A 339 -26.93 -7.45 7.05
C ARG A 339 -27.39 -7.64 8.49
N GLY A 340 -28.62 -7.20 8.79
CA GLY A 340 -29.13 -7.19 10.17
C GLY A 340 -28.32 -6.23 11.04
N ALA A 341 -27.78 -6.72 12.16
CA ALA A 341 -27.03 -5.90 13.12
C ALA A 341 -25.52 -5.79 12.83
N ILE A 342 -25.06 -6.24 11.65
CA ILE A 342 -23.64 -6.20 11.25
C ILE A 342 -23.48 -5.55 9.88
N LEU A 343 -22.45 -4.72 9.73
CA LEU A 343 -21.96 -4.22 8.45
C LEU A 343 -20.58 -4.83 8.18
N LYS A 344 -20.45 -5.61 7.10
CA LYS A 344 -19.20 -6.26 6.69
C LYS A 344 -18.56 -5.47 5.56
N VAL A 345 -17.26 -5.17 5.70
CA VAL A 345 -16.47 -4.39 4.73
C VAL A 345 -15.08 -4.98 4.61
N THR A 346 -14.65 -5.33 3.41
CA THR A 346 -13.28 -5.76 3.11
C THR A 346 -12.51 -4.59 2.52
N VAL A 347 -11.35 -4.29 3.11
CA VAL A 347 -10.43 -3.23 2.68
C VAL A 347 -9.22 -3.90 2.01
N PRO A 348 -8.91 -3.58 0.73
CA PRO A 348 -7.91 -4.31 -0.04
C PRO A 348 -6.45 -4.15 0.41
N LEU A 349 -6.11 -3.09 1.15
CA LEU A 349 -4.72 -2.70 1.45
C LEU A 349 -4.43 -2.52 2.94
N ALA A 350 -5.10 -3.25 3.82
CA ALA A 350 -4.98 -3.06 5.27
C ALA A 350 -3.78 -3.78 5.92
N ALA A 351 -2.71 -4.08 5.18
CA ALA A 351 -1.52 -4.74 5.72
C ALA A 351 -0.63 -3.79 6.56
N GLU A 352 -0.72 -2.48 6.37
CA GLU A 352 0.07 -1.51 7.11
C GLU A 352 -0.85 -0.45 7.72
N ILE A 353 -0.57 -0.05 8.96
CA ILE A 353 -1.41 0.80 9.83
C ILE A 353 -1.45 2.28 9.34
N HIS A 354 -1.22 2.51 8.04
CA HIS A 354 -1.03 3.82 7.41
C HIS A 354 -1.86 4.05 6.14
N ASP A 355 -2.85 3.21 5.83
CA ASP A 355 -3.86 3.53 4.81
C ASP A 355 -4.82 4.62 5.35
N ASP A 356 -4.90 5.76 4.65
CA ASP A 356 -5.80 6.87 4.97
C ASP A 356 -7.26 6.39 5.06
N THR A 357 -7.66 5.39 4.27
CA THR A 357 -8.98 4.75 4.31
C THR A 357 -9.19 4.04 5.64
N PHE A 358 -8.20 3.26 6.07
CA PHE A 358 -8.26 2.50 7.31
C PHE A 358 -8.32 3.43 8.52
N ALA A 359 -7.48 4.47 8.55
CA ALA A 359 -7.51 5.49 9.60
C ALA A 359 -8.86 6.23 9.63
N ASP A 360 -9.42 6.58 8.48
CA ASP A 360 -10.70 7.29 8.37
C ASP A 360 -11.89 6.40 8.75
N LEU A 361 -11.87 5.10 8.43
CA LEU A 361 -12.84 4.10 8.90
C LEU A 361 -12.82 3.95 10.42
N ILE A 362 -11.62 3.84 10.99
CA ILE A 362 -11.44 3.76 12.44
C ILE A 362 -11.97 5.04 13.11
N LEU A 363 -11.60 6.22 12.60
CA LEU A 363 -12.09 7.51 13.09
C LEU A 363 -13.60 7.64 12.98
N ARG A 364 -14.19 7.14 11.90
CA ARG A 364 -15.64 7.17 11.70
C ARG A 364 -16.37 6.22 12.65
N ALA A 365 -15.87 5.01 12.82
CA ALA A 365 -16.43 4.05 13.78
C ALA A 365 -16.35 4.60 15.22
N ALA A 366 -15.22 5.21 15.59
CA ALA A 366 -15.04 5.89 16.87
C ALA A 366 -16.07 7.00 17.09
N THR A 367 -16.19 7.93 16.15
CA THR A 367 -17.08 9.09 16.26
C THR A 367 -18.56 8.72 16.22
N THR A 368 -18.90 7.57 15.64
CA THR A 368 -20.28 7.05 15.57
C THR A 368 -20.63 6.08 16.71
N GLY A 369 -19.66 5.70 17.55
CA GLY A 369 -19.87 4.77 18.67
C GLY A 369 -20.11 3.33 18.21
N VAL A 370 -19.49 2.92 17.11
CA VAL A 370 -19.64 1.59 16.51
C VAL A 370 -18.34 0.80 16.73
N CYS A 371 -18.46 -0.48 17.11
CA CYS A 371 -17.31 -1.37 17.22
C CYS A 371 -16.80 -1.73 15.82
N MET A 372 -15.48 -1.84 15.68
CA MET A 372 -14.80 -2.29 14.46
C MET A 372 -13.88 -3.45 14.83
N LEU A 373 -14.18 -4.61 14.26
CA LEU A 373 -13.49 -5.87 14.52
C LEU A 373 -13.01 -6.45 13.20
N GLU A 374 -11.79 -6.96 13.15
CA GLU A 374 -11.30 -7.77 12.04
C GLU A 374 -11.90 -9.19 12.10
N GLU A 375 -12.10 -9.85 10.96
CA GLU A 375 -12.70 -11.20 10.93
C GLU A 375 -11.90 -12.24 11.73
N ASN A 376 -10.59 -12.03 11.93
CA ASN A 376 -9.74 -12.86 12.80
C ASN A 376 -9.89 -12.58 14.31
N GLY A 377 -10.75 -11.63 14.70
CA GLY A 377 -11.04 -11.27 16.09
C GLY A 377 -10.19 -10.13 16.65
N ARG A 378 -9.33 -9.47 15.86
CA ARG A 378 -8.59 -8.28 16.30
C ARG A 378 -9.54 -7.08 16.42
N VAL A 379 -9.51 -6.40 17.56
CA VAL A 379 -10.36 -5.23 17.83
C VAL A 379 -9.62 -3.95 17.45
N TRP A 380 -10.23 -3.15 16.57
CA TRP A 380 -9.72 -1.86 16.09
C TRP A 380 -10.51 -0.66 16.62
N VAL A 381 -11.80 -0.87 16.93
CA VAL A 381 -12.61 0.06 17.71
C VAL A 381 -13.46 -0.74 18.67
N ASN A 382 -13.32 -0.49 19.97
CA ASN A 382 -14.20 -1.03 20.99
C ASN A 382 -15.11 0.09 21.46
N ALA A 383 -16.41 0.03 21.21
CA ALA A 383 -17.40 1.02 21.63
C ALA A 383 -18.29 0.54 22.81
N SER A 384 -17.87 -0.50 23.55
CA SER A 384 -18.64 -1.06 24.66
C SER A 384 -18.47 -0.27 25.97
N GLY A 385 -19.27 -0.58 27.01
CA GLY A 385 -19.21 0.08 28.31
C GLY A 385 -19.94 1.42 28.40
N LEU A 386 -20.51 1.92 27.29
CA LEU A 386 -21.40 3.07 27.30
C LEU A 386 -22.84 2.60 27.57
N ALA A 387 -23.55 3.32 28.45
CA ALA A 387 -24.98 3.06 28.65
C ALA A 387 -25.75 3.17 27.32
N PRO A 388 -26.78 2.34 27.08
CA PRO A 388 -27.56 2.37 25.84
C PRO A 388 -28.02 3.79 25.47
N GLY A 389 -27.63 4.26 24.28
CA GLY A 389 -27.94 5.61 23.78
C GLY A 389 -27.13 6.76 24.39
N ALA A 390 -26.10 6.48 25.21
CA ALA A 390 -25.14 7.50 25.64
C ALA A 390 -24.32 8.01 24.44
N PRO A 391 -23.96 9.31 24.40
CA PRO A 391 -23.11 9.83 23.33
C PRO A 391 -21.73 9.17 23.37
N PRO A 392 -21.08 8.98 22.20
CA PRO A 392 -19.72 8.47 22.14
C PRO A 392 -18.75 9.43 22.82
N THR A 393 -17.68 8.88 23.39
CA THR A 393 -16.58 9.69 23.92
C THR A 393 -15.87 10.38 22.77
N LEU A 394 -15.71 11.71 22.85
CA LEU A 394 -15.02 12.51 21.84
C LEU A 394 -13.49 12.41 21.90
N CYS A 395 -12.97 11.46 22.69
CA CYS A 395 -11.55 11.15 22.80
C CYS A 395 -11.28 9.71 22.32
N ARG A 396 -10.14 9.52 21.66
CA ARG A 396 -9.57 8.22 21.31
C ARG A 396 -8.32 7.99 22.14
N PHE A 397 -7.97 6.73 22.39
CA PHE A 397 -6.63 6.40 22.81
C PHE A 397 -5.93 5.45 21.84
N SER A 398 -4.63 5.66 21.67
CA SER A 398 -3.77 4.88 20.80
C SER A 398 -2.62 4.28 21.59
N VAL A 399 -2.32 3.00 21.34
CA VAL A 399 -1.15 2.32 21.90
C VAL A 399 -0.10 2.18 20.80
N ARG A 400 1.14 2.64 21.05
CA ARG A 400 2.25 2.50 20.09
C ARG A 400 2.53 1.01 19.85
N GLY A 401 2.38 0.53 18.61
CA GLY A 401 2.46 -0.89 18.26
C GLY A 401 1.17 -1.54 17.73
N GLY A 402 0.11 -0.75 17.47
CA GLY A 402 -0.91 -1.15 16.50
C GLY A 402 -2.30 -1.49 17.04
N GLY A 403 -2.72 -0.91 18.17
CA GLY A 403 -4.13 -0.91 18.56
C GLY A 403 -4.64 0.51 18.72
N LEU A 404 -5.55 0.97 17.84
CA LEU A 404 -6.45 2.06 18.21
C LEU A 404 -7.60 1.44 19.00
N VAL A 405 -8.07 2.09 20.07
CA VAL A 405 -9.25 1.63 20.81
C VAL A 405 -10.09 2.86 21.11
N ALA A 406 -11.30 2.91 20.52
CA ALA A 406 -12.09 4.14 20.48
C ALA A 406 -13.37 4.15 21.34
N SER A 407 -13.33 3.52 22.51
CA SER A 407 -14.12 4.02 23.64
C SER A 407 -13.17 4.20 24.81
N ALA A 408 -12.86 5.45 25.08
CA ALA A 408 -12.20 5.82 26.32
C ALA A 408 -13.28 5.80 27.42
N THR A 409 -13.71 4.62 27.85
CA THR A 409 -14.38 4.52 29.14
C THR A 409 -13.30 4.46 30.22
N PRO A 410 -13.57 4.93 31.44
CA PRO A 410 -12.63 4.74 32.55
C PRO A 410 -12.22 3.27 32.72
N GLU A 411 -13.14 2.34 32.47
CA GLU A 411 -12.95 0.90 32.52
C GLU A 411 -11.97 0.40 31.44
N SER A 412 -12.05 0.94 30.21
CA SER A 412 -11.15 0.55 29.11
C SER A 412 -9.72 1.08 29.31
N LEU A 413 -9.59 2.30 29.82
CA LEU A 413 -8.29 2.87 30.22
C LEU A 413 -7.65 2.03 31.32
N ARG A 414 -8.42 1.71 32.37
CA ARG A 414 -7.96 0.86 33.47
C ARG A 414 -7.48 -0.49 32.96
N ALA A 415 -8.30 -1.20 32.17
CA ALA A 415 -7.94 -2.51 31.64
C ALA A 415 -6.67 -2.46 30.78
N THR A 416 -6.50 -1.43 29.96
CA THR A 416 -5.31 -1.22 29.12
C THR A 416 -4.06 -0.99 29.97
N LEU A 417 -4.14 -0.08 30.94
CA LEU A 417 -3.00 0.27 31.80
C LEU A 417 -2.62 -0.87 32.75
N GLU A 418 -3.59 -1.59 33.33
CA GLU A 418 -3.33 -2.78 34.15
C GLU A 418 -2.63 -3.88 33.34
N SER A 419 -3.07 -4.10 32.10
CA SER A 419 -2.45 -5.09 31.21
C SER A 419 -1.01 -4.72 30.89
N ALA A 420 -0.72 -3.44 30.64
CA ALA A 420 0.64 -2.95 30.39
C ALA A 420 1.57 -3.14 31.60
N VAL A 421 1.08 -2.86 32.81
CA VAL A 421 1.83 -3.06 34.06
C VAL A 421 2.09 -4.54 34.31
N ILE A 422 1.09 -5.41 34.12
CA ILE A 422 1.23 -6.87 34.31
C ILE A 422 2.21 -7.48 33.32
N ALA A 423 2.19 -7.02 32.07
CA ALA A 423 3.07 -7.50 31.01
C ALA A 423 4.53 -7.07 31.21
N GLY A 424 4.80 -6.07 32.06
CA GLY A 424 6.14 -5.54 32.28
C GLY A 424 6.74 -4.90 31.02
N THR A 425 5.88 -4.38 30.14
CA THR A 425 6.27 -3.91 28.82
C THR A 425 7.05 -2.59 28.92
N GLU A 426 8.37 -2.66 28.94
CA GLU A 426 9.22 -1.51 28.65
C GLU A 426 8.89 -0.99 27.24
N GLY A 427 8.64 0.32 27.10
CA GLY A 427 8.23 0.93 25.83
C GLY A 427 6.72 1.05 25.59
N PHE A 428 5.87 0.77 26.59
CA PHE A 428 4.42 1.07 26.51
C PHE A 428 4.21 2.59 26.43
N VAL A 429 3.44 3.04 25.42
CA VAL A 429 2.96 4.41 25.30
C VAL A 429 1.48 4.41 24.92
N LEU A 430 0.68 5.11 25.70
CA LEU A 430 -0.74 5.37 25.52
C LEU A 430 -0.95 6.87 25.27
N SER A 431 -1.42 7.24 24.10
CA SER A 431 -1.85 8.62 23.81
C SER A 431 -3.36 8.74 23.97
N VAL A 432 -3.85 9.82 24.57
CA VAL A 432 -5.27 10.20 24.63
C VAL A 432 -5.44 11.56 23.95
N GLU A 433 -6.27 11.61 22.92
CA GLU A 433 -6.46 12.80 22.08
C GLU A 433 -7.89 12.88 21.52
N PRO A 434 -8.33 14.03 20.98
CA PRO A 434 -9.63 14.15 20.33
C PRO A 434 -9.81 13.16 19.18
N THR A 435 -11.04 12.67 18.95
CA THR A 435 -11.37 11.70 17.89
C THR A 435 -11.25 12.23 16.46
N GLY A 436 -10.68 13.42 16.22
CA GLY A 436 -10.45 13.92 14.87
C GLY A 436 -10.05 15.40 14.81
N ARG A 437 -9.51 15.82 13.66
CA ARG A 437 -8.97 17.19 13.44
C ARG A 437 -10.00 18.32 13.59
N GLY A 438 -11.30 18.01 13.48
CA GLY A 438 -12.40 18.97 13.66
C GLY A 438 -13.07 18.94 15.04
N VAL A 439 -12.63 18.05 15.94
CA VAL A 439 -13.18 17.93 17.29
C VAL A 439 -12.38 18.84 18.22
N PRO A 440 -13.01 19.78 18.94
CA PRO A 440 -12.29 20.64 19.87
C PRO A 440 -11.64 19.79 20.96
N ALA A 441 -10.46 20.21 21.40
CA ALA A 441 -9.80 19.63 22.55
C ALA A 441 -10.73 19.68 23.78
N PRO A 442 -10.82 18.59 24.59
CA PRO A 442 -11.60 18.59 25.82
C PRO A 442 -11.18 19.70 26.80
N VAL A 443 -9.88 19.99 26.85
CA VAL A 443 -9.28 21.04 27.66
C VAL A 443 -8.60 22.04 26.71
N ASP A 444 -8.99 23.31 26.80
CA ASP A 444 -8.45 24.38 25.96
C ASP A 444 -6.92 24.42 26.02
N GLY A 445 -6.29 24.44 24.85
CA GLY A 445 -4.82 24.49 24.72
C GLY A 445 -4.10 23.16 24.91
N VAL A 446 -4.79 22.05 25.21
CA VAL A 446 -4.18 20.72 25.30
C VAL A 446 -4.63 19.84 24.15
N ARG A 447 -3.70 19.54 23.23
CA ARG A 447 -3.97 18.71 22.06
C ARG A 447 -4.05 17.22 22.40
N GLU A 448 -3.17 16.75 23.28
CA GLU A 448 -2.98 15.32 23.55
C GLU A 448 -2.33 15.14 24.92
N VAL A 449 -2.66 14.04 25.61
CA VAL A 449 -1.98 13.56 26.81
C VAL A 449 -1.37 12.19 26.53
N GLN A 450 -0.07 12.03 26.72
CA GLN A 450 0.67 10.78 26.53
C GLN A 450 1.06 10.19 27.87
N VAL A 451 0.96 8.89 28.02
CA VAL A 451 1.38 8.13 29.20
C VAL A 451 2.31 7.01 28.79
N GLY A 452 3.46 6.89 29.44
CA GLY A 452 4.37 5.78 29.29
C GLY A 452 4.81 5.18 30.62
N ILE A 453 5.51 4.05 30.55
CA ILE A 453 6.13 3.38 31.70
C ILE A 453 7.63 3.26 31.42
N GLY A 454 8.46 3.88 32.26
CA GLY A 454 9.93 3.80 32.21
C GLY A 454 10.52 3.68 33.61
N ASP A 455 11.55 2.83 33.78
CA ASP A 455 12.17 2.55 35.10
C ASP A 455 11.16 2.23 36.23
N HIS A 456 10.10 1.49 35.90
CA HIS A 456 8.96 1.19 36.78
C HIS A 456 8.21 2.42 37.33
N ARG A 457 8.26 3.55 36.62
CA ARG A 457 7.52 4.78 36.94
C ARG A 457 6.67 5.22 35.76
N TRP A 458 5.59 5.93 36.06
CA TRP A 458 4.78 6.59 35.05
C TRP A 458 5.51 7.82 34.52
N ILE A 459 5.42 8.03 33.21
CA ILE A 459 5.87 9.23 32.52
C ILE A 459 4.63 9.79 31.84
N VAL A 460 4.29 11.06 32.09
CA VAL A 460 3.09 11.67 31.51
C VAL A 460 3.47 12.97 30.83
N HIS A 461 3.14 13.08 29.54
CA HIS A 461 3.35 14.30 28.76
C HIS A 461 2.02 14.92 28.36
N ARG A 462 1.97 16.25 28.39
CA ARG A 462 0.89 17.05 27.81
C ARG A 462 1.46 17.78 26.61
N LEU A 463 0.81 17.64 25.46
CA LEU A 463 1.16 18.34 24.24
C LEU A 463 0.17 19.47 24.00
N ALA A 464 0.71 20.66 23.76
CA ALA A 464 -0.01 21.88 23.44
C ALA A 464 0.54 22.46 22.12
N GLU A 465 -0.08 23.53 21.60
CA GLU A 465 0.38 24.16 20.37
C GLU A 465 1.76 24.78 20.55
N GLY A 466 2.79 24.14 20.01
CA GLY A 466 4.19 24.57 20.13
C GLY A 466 4.84 24.27 21.48
N GLU A 467 4.15 23.57 22.38
CA GLU A 467 4.68 23.21 23.70
C GLU A 467 4.54 21.71 24.00
N ARG A 468 5.56 21.11 24.61
CA ARG A 468 5.53 19.77 25.20
C ARG A 468 5.93 19.89 26.67
N LEU A 469 5.10 19.37 27.55
CA LEU A 469 5.23 19.50 28.99
C LEU A 469 5.27 18.12 29.65
N SER A 470 6.18 17.90 30.59
CA SER A 470 6.28 16.67 31.39
C SER A 470 5.72 16.87 32.79
N LEU A 471 4.89 15.92 33.25
CA LEU A 471 4.27 15.98 34.58
C LEU A 471 5.30 15.61 35.65
N VAL A 472 5.56 16.53 36.58
CA VAL A 472 6.60 16.34 37.60
C VAL A 472 6.27 15.20 38.57
N ASP A 473 5.00 15.07 38.95
CA ASP A 473 4.51 13.97 39.81
C ASP A 473 3.26 13.31 39.18
N PRO A 474 3.44 12.26 38.37
CA PRO A 474 2.34 11.56 37.71
C PRO A 474 1.58 10.61 38.64
N GLY A 475 2.06 10.38 39.86
CA GLY A 475 1.53 9.37 40.77
C GLY A 475 2.22 8.02 40.62
N SER A 476 1.67 7.00 41.29
CA SER A 476 2.33 5.68 41.41
C SER A 476 1.42 4.49 41.09
N THR A 477 0.12 4.74 40.90
CA THR A 477 -0.88 3.69 40.67
C THR A 477 -1.55 3.86 39.32
N VAL A 478 -2.15 2.77 38.81
CA VAL A 478 -2.98 2.84 37.59
C VAL A 478 -4.17 3.79 37.80
N GLU A 479 -4.78 3.81 38.98
CA GLU A 479 -5.90 4.72 39.29
C GLU A 479 -5.50 6.20 39.17
N ASP A 480 -4.29 6.58 39.60
CA ASP A 480 -3.81 7.98 39.48
C ASP A 480 -3.81 8.44 38.01
N ILE A 481 -3.43 7.53 37.10
CA ILE A 481 -3.39 7.78 35.66
C ILE A 481 -4.80 7.74 35.06
N VAL A 482 -5.63 6.77 35.45
CA VAL A 482 -7.02 6.67 34.97
C VAL A 482 -7.82 7.92 35.36
N ASP A 483 -7.67 8.41 36.58
CA ASP A 483 -8.33 9.63 37.06
C ASP A 483 -7.86 10.86 36.27
N LEU A 484 -6.55 10.96 35.99
CA LEU A 484 -5.97 12.03 35.18
C LEU A 484 -6.56 12.05 33.77
N LEU A 485 -6.54 10.90 33.09
CA LEU A 485 -7.02 10.77 31.71
C LEU A 485 -8.53 10.94 31.60
N THR A 486 -9.30 10.40 32.56
CA THR A 486 -10.75 10.58 32.62
C THR A 486 -11.11 12.04 32.89
N GLY A 487 -10.35 12.74 33.74
CA GLY A 487 -10.47 14.18 33.96
C GLY A 487 -10.25 14.98 32.68
N PHE A 488 -9.18 14.68 31.93
CA PHE A 488 -8.92 15.29 30.62
C PHE A 488 -10.10 15.06 29.67
N MET A 489 -10.58 13.82 29.52
CA MET A 489 -11.68 13.47 28.62
C MET A 489 -13.02 14.12 28.99
N ALA A 490 -13.25 14.36 30.29
CA ALA A 490 -14.43 15.08 30.78
C ALA A 490 -14.31 16.61 30.60
N GLY A 491 -13.16 17.11 30.14
CA GLY A 491 -12.86 18.53 30.02
C GLY A 491 -12.58 19.21 31.36
N ASP A 492 -12.20 18.45 32.39
CA ASP A 492 -11.82 19.01 33.69
C ASP A 492 -10.39 19.57 33.63
N ALA A 493 -10.31 20.85 33.28
CA ALA A 493 -9.05 21.58 33.24
C ALA A 493 -8.31 21.59 34.59
N THR A 494 -8.99 21.44 35.74
CA THR A 494 -8.33 21.49 37.05
C THR A 494 -7.50 20.24 37.33
N VAL A 495 -7.98 19.08 36.89
CA VAL A 495 -7.28 17.79 37.07
C VAL A 495 -5.96 17.75 36.29
N LEU A 496 -5.86 18.52 35.20
CA LEU A 496 -4.71 18.55 34.30
C LEU A 496 -3.83 19.81 34.46
N LEU A 497 -4.42 21.01 34.42
CA LEU A 497 -3.67 22.28 34.37
C LEU A 497 -3.20 22.76 35.74
N ASP A 498 -3.84 22.36 36.85
CA ASP A 498 -3.42 22.78 38.20
C ASP A 498 -2.23 21.98 38.75
N ARG A 499 -1.75 20.97 37.99
CA ARG A 499 -0.54 20.19 38.33
C ARG A 499 0.74 20.91 37.93
N GLU A 500 1.86 20.47 38.50
CA GLU A 500 3.19 21.00 38.18
C GLU A 500 3.76 20.33 36.92
N TRP A 501 4.10 21.14 35.91
CA TRP A 501 4.59 20.68 34.61
C TRP A 501 5.94 21.33 34.30
N GLU A 502 6.86 20.55 33.72
CA GLU A 502 8.16 20.99 33.23
C GLU A 502 8.14 21.13 31.71
N ASP A 503 8.60 22.28 31.19
CA ASP A 503 8.65 22.57 29.75
C ASP A 503 9.86 21.87 29.10
N ILE A 504 9.56 21.01 28.12
CA ILE A 504 10.52 20.23 27.33
C ILE A 504 10.43 20.55 25.83
N SER A 505 9.86 21.73 25.47
CA SER A 505 9.53 22.13 24.08
C SER A 505 10.74 22.60 23.28
N GLU A 506 11.57 23.45 23.87
CA GLU A 506 12.88 23.80 23.34
C GLU A 506 13.86 22.81 23.94
N GLY A 507 14.12 21.71 23.24
CA GLY A 507 15.10 20.69 23.64
C GLY A 507 16.28 21.36 24.33
N THR A 508 16.35 21.17 25.65
CA THR A 508 17.34 21.80 26.50
C THR A 508 18.70 21.49 25.91
N VAL A 509 19.50 22.54 25.74
CA VAL A 509 20.94 22.53 25.42
C VAL A 509 21.60 21.28 26.02
N PRO A 510 22.47 20.55 25.29
CA PRO A 510 22.99 19.26 25.71
C PRO A 510 23.66 19.38 27.08
N ASP A 511 22.92 18.96 28.09
CA ASP A 511 23.55 18.19 29.14
C ASP A 511 23.82 16.79 28.57
N GLU A 512 24.55 15.95 29.30
CA GLU A 512 24.87 14.58 28.88
C GLU A 512 23.59 13.75 28.58
N THR A 513 22.40 14.27 28.91
CA THR A 513 21.10 13.62 28.72
C THR A 513 20.40 13.98 27.40
N THR A 514 20.93 14.87 26.54
CA THR A 514 20.36 15.14 25.18
C THR A 514 21.42 15.21 24.07
N ARG A 515 22.50 14.42 24.22
CA ARG A 515 23.67 14.37 23.32
C ARG A 515 23.35 14.00 21.86
N TRP A 516 22.28 13.26 21.61
CA TRP A 516 22.07 12.58 20.33
C TRP A 516 21.00 13.27 19.49
N GLN A 517 21.17 13.25 18.18
CA GLN A 517 20.15 13.67 17.23
C GLN A 517 19.73 12.49 16.36
N LEU A 518 18.42 12.23 16.32
CA LEU A 518 17.81 11.22 15.47
C LEU A 518 17.23 11.88 14.23
N SER A 519 17.53 11.31 13.07
CA SER A 519 16.97 11.73 11.79
C SER A 519 16.55 10.53 10.97
N ASP A 520 15.49 10.67 10.16
CA ASP A 520 14.97 9.58 9.32
C ASP A 520 14.65 10.03 7.88
N SER A 521 14.40 9.05 7.01
CA SER A 521 14.11 9.27 5.58
C SER A 521 12.79 10.00 5.29
N VAL A 522 11.93 10.21 6.29
CA VAL A 522 10.66 10.94 6.17
C VAL A 522 10.82 12.40 6.60
N GLY A 523 12.03 12.80 7.03
CA GLY A 523 12.39 14.16 7.34
C GLY A 523 12.12 14.55 8.80
N ASN A 524 11.90 13.58 9.69
CA ASN A 524 11.84 13.87 11.11
C ASN A 524 13.24 14.11 11.66
N VAL A 525 13.36 15.06 12.59
CA VAL A 525 14.61 15.38 13.29
C VAL A 525 14.31 15.65 14.76
N PHE A 526 14.97 14.93 15.66
CA PHE A 526 14.77 15.02 17.10
C PHE A 526 16.10 15.04 17.85
N ASN A 527 16.23 15.83 18.91
CA ASN A 527 17.35 15.75 19.84
C ASN A 527 16.90 14.99 21.10
N VAL A 528 17.69 14.00 21.52
CA VAL A 528 17.30 13.00 22.51
C VAL A 528 18.47 12.55 23.37
N GLY A 529 18.15 11.95 24.51
CA GLY A 529 19.13 11.31 25.39
C GLY A 529 19.54 9.91 24.97
N GLU A 530 20.62 9.41 25.56
CA GLU A 530 21.13 8.06 25.30
C GLU A 530 20.06 6.98 25.52
N VAL A 531 19.33 7.08 26.63
CA VAL A 531 18.20 6.18 26.95
C VAL A 531 17.12 6.25 25.87
N GLU A 532 16.84 7.43 25.35
CA GLU A 532 15.84 7.65 24.32
C GLU A 532 16.31 7.18 22.94
N VAL A 533 17.62 7.18 22.65
CA VAL A 533 18.17 6.53 21.45
C VAL A 533 17.96 5.03 21.50
N HIS A 534 18.22 4.40 22.66
CA HIS A 534 17.99 2.97 22.85
C HIS A 534 16.52 2.56 22.71
N VAL A 535 15.60 3.49 23.04
CA VAL A 535 14.16 3.32 22.82
C VAL A 535 13.77 3.60 21.36
N ALA A 536 14.30 4.66 20.76
CA ALA A 536 13.86 5.13 19.46
C ALA A 536 14.47 4.35 18.29
N VAL A 537 15.70 3.85 18.40
CA VAL A 537 16.39 3.09 17.35
C VAL A 537 15.57 1.84 16.97
N PRO A 538 15.18 0.92 17.88
CA PRO A 538 14.37 -0.23 17.49
C PRO A 538 12.95 0.12 17.03
N MET A 539 12.44 1.30 17.41
CA MET A 539 11.06 1.75 17.16
C MET A 539 10.89 2.59 15.88
N ASN A 540 11.98 3.19 15.38
CA ASN A 540 12.03 3.99 14.16
C ASN A 540 12.72 3.21 13.02
N TYR A 541 12.75 1.89 13.06
CA TYR A 541 12.98 1.05 11.88
C TYR A 541 11.64 0.52 11.39
N ALA A 542 10.74 1.44 11.07
CA ALA A 542 9.51 1.08 10.38
C ALA A 542 9.85 0.46 9.01
N PRO A 543 9.03 -0.46 8.46
CA PRO A 543 9.34 -1.20 7.22
C PRO A 543 9.58 -0.32 5.97
N ASP A 544 9.14 0.93 6.05
CA ASP A 544 9.10 1.99 5.05
C ASP A 544 10.22 3.03 5.18
N LEU A 545 11.08 2.92 6.20
CA LEU A 545 12.23 3.80 6.34
C LEU A 545 13.41 3.28 5.50
N ASP A 546 13.78 4.07 4.51
CA ASP A 546 14.93 3.79 3.64
C ASP A 546 16.24 3.93 4.45
N TRP A 547 16.33 4.94 5.31
CA TRP A 547 17.46 5.14 6.20
C TRP A 547 17.07 5.75 7.55
N PHE A 548 17.88 5.45 8.55
CA PHE A 548 17.81 6.01 9.90
C PHE A 548 19.21 6.43 10.36
N GLN A 549 19.31 7.63 10.95
CA GLN A 549 20.60 8.21 11.36
C GLN A 549 20.56 8.66 12.82
N VAL A 550 21.66 8.37 13.53
CA VAL A 550 21.99 8.95 14.82
C VAL A 550 23.24 9.81 14.66
N ALA A 551 23.16 11.08 15.03
CA ALA A 551 24.28 12.02 14.99
C ALA A 551 24.67 12.48 16.40
N ASP A 552 25.97 12.64 16.65
CA ASP A 552 26.50 13.17 17.91
C ASP A 552 26.51 14.70 17.86
N GLN A 553 25.75 15.36 18.74
CA GLN A 553 25.69 16.81 18.82
C GLN A 553 26.82 17.42 19.66
N VAL A 554 27.56 16.60 20.41
CA VAL A 554 28.74 17.02 21.18
C VAL A 554 30.00 16.92 20.31
N VAL A 555 30.15 15.85 19.55
CA VAL A 555 31.22 15.68 18.55
C VAL A 555 30.66 16.00 17.16
N LEU A 556 30.54 17.30 16.87
CA LEU A 556 29.92 17.79 15.64
C LEU A 556 30.52 17.14 14.39
N GLY A 557 29.66 16.51 13.61
CA GLY A 557 30.00 15.84 12.35
C GLY A 557 30.09 14.33 12.46
N ASP A 558 30.13 13.76 13.67
CA ASP A 558 30.07 12.31 13.87
C ASP A 558 28.64 11.78 13.74
N TYR A 559 28.48 10.70 13.00
CA TYR A 559 27.18 10.07 12.79
C TYR A 559 27.32 8.56 12.52
N ILE A 560 26.23 7.85 12.76
CA ILE A 560 26.00 6.50 12.25
C ILE A 560 24.65 6.44 11.55
N THR A 561 24.61 5.85 10.37
CA THR A 561 23.41 5.68 9.56
C THR A 561 23.24 4.21 9.23
N ALA A 562 22.04 3.68 9.36
CA ALA A 562 21.66 2.43 8.75
C ALA A 562 20.73 2.70 7.57
N ASP A 563 21.08 2.15 6.42
CA ASP A 563 20.36 2.29 5.16
C ASP A 563 20.03 0.90 4.61
N ARG A 564 18.88 0.76 3.97
CA ARG A 564 18.44 -0.51 3.38
C ARG A 564 19.25 -0.79 2.12
N HIS A 565 20.00 -1.89 2.13
CA HIS A 565 20.87 -2.28 1.02
C HIS A 565 20.23 -3.40 0.18
N LEU A 566 20.60 -3.49 -1.11
CA LEU A 566 20.04 -4.42 -2.11
C LEU A 566 19.57 -5.77 -1.51
N GLY A 567 18.26 -6.04 -1.57
CA GLY A 567 17.62 -7.23 -1.02
C GLY A 567 17.18 -7.04 0.43
N THR A 568 17.50 -8.00 1.32
CA THR A 568 17.13 -8.00 2.75
C THR A 568 18.27 -7.54 3.68
N ARG A 569 19.34 -6.97 3.12
CA ARG A 569 20.57 -6.62 3.85
C ARG A 569 20.59 -5.14 4.23
N TRP A 570 21.42 -4.78 5.20
CA TRP A 570 21.53 -3.41 5.70
C TRP A 570 22.95 -2.90 5.53
N SER A 571 23.09 -1.67 5.04
CA SER A 571 24.35 -0.95 4.96
C SER A 571 24.43 0.03 6.13
N VAL A 572 25.30 -0.28 7.08
CA VAL A 572 25.60 0.63 8.20
C VAL A 572 26.83 1.46 7.84
N MET A 573 26.70 2.77 7.95
CA MET A 573 27.73 3.75 7.64
C MET A 573 28.05 4.54 8.90
N TRP A 574 29.33 4.67 9.22
CA TRP A 574 29.82 5.48 10.32
C TRP A 574 30.92 6.41 9.80
N GLY A 575 30.87 7.69 10.15
CA GLY A 575 31.85 8.64 9.65
C GLY A 575 31.81 9.99 10.33
N HIS A 576 32.74 10.85 9.91
CA HIS A 576 32.83 12.25 10.32
C HIS A 576 32.51 13.16 9.12
N GLY A 577 31.87 14.30 9.37
CA GLY A 577 31.53 15.27 8.33
C GLY A 577 30.48 14.78 7.33
N TYR A 578 29.54 13.93 7.76
CA TYR A 578 28.43 13.43 6.93
C TYR A 578 28.85 12.67 5.64
N GLY A 579 30.08 12.14 5.58
CA GLY A 579 30.54 11.28 4.49
C GLY A 579 31.13 12.02 3.29
N GLU A 580 31.48 13.31 3.44
CA GLU A 580 31.99 14.15 2.35
C GLU A 580 33.41 13.78 1.85
N GLU A 581 34.23 13.09 2.65
CA GLU A 581 35.59 12.67 2.24
C GLU A 581 35.81 11.15 2.45
N GLN A 582 35.62 10.64 3.67
CA GLN A 582 35.83 9.23 4.02
C GLN A 582 34.77 8.75 5.02
N TYR A 583 34.27 7.53 4.84
CA TYR A 583 33.38 6.89 5.80
C TYR A 583 33.65 5.38 5.88
N TYR A 584 33.27 4.80 7.01
CA TYR A 584 33.37 3.37 7.25
C TYR A 584 32.02 2.73 7.00
N ARG A 585 32.00 1.61 6.27
CA ARG A 585 30.78 0.89 5.94
C ARG A 585 30.88 -0.55 6.40
N ARG A 586 29.75 -1.10 6.83
CA ARG A 586 29.57 -2.53 7.07
C ARG A 586 28.21 -2.98 6.57
N ILE A 587 28.19 -4.05 5.77
CA ILE A 587 26.95 -4.67 5.32
C ILE A 587 26.63 -5.83 6.27
N VAL A 588 25.39 -5.85 6.77
CA VAL A 588 24.89 -6.88 7.68
C VAL A 588 23.61 -7.52 7.13
N ASP A 589 23.33 -8.74 7.59
CA ASP A 589 22.30 -9.58 6.98
C ASP A 589 20.89 -9.37 7.59
N SER A 590 20.80 -8.68 8.72
CA SER A 590 19.54 -8.44 9.44
C SER A 590 19.44 -7.02 10.00
N ARG A 591 18.20 -6.61 10.28
CA ARG A 591 17.90 -5.34 10.95
C ARG A 591 18.49 -5.32 12.36
N GLU A 592 18.35 -6.43 13.09
CA GLU A 592 18.85 -6.58 14.45
C GLU A 592 20.39 -6.43 14.52
N ASP A 593 21.11 -6.89 13.48
CA ASP A 593 22.55 -6.68 13.37
C ASP A 593 22.91 -5.22 13.08
N ALA A 594 22.08 -4.50 12.32
CA ALA A 594 22.27 -3.07 12.04
C ALA A 594 22.01 -2.22 13.29
N GLU A 595 20.91 -2.49 14.00
CA GLU A 595 20.59 -1.89 15.30
C GLU A 595 21.71 -2.15 16.32
N SER A 596 22.22 -3.40 16.38
CA SER A 596 23.33 -3.73 17.27
C SER A 596 24.58 -2.91 17.01
N LEU A 597 24.83 -2.45 15.77
CA LEU A 597 25.96 -1.58 15.45
C LEU A 597 25.70 -0.14 15.89
N ILE A 598 24.47 0.36 15.81
CA ILE A 598 24.10 1.67 16.35
C ILE A 598 24.24 1.69 17.87
N HIS A 599 23.70 0.69 18.56
CA HIS A 599 23.85 0.58 20.01
C HIS A 599 25.32 0.43 20.43
N ALA A 600 26.12 -0.36 19.68
CA ALA A 600 27.53 -0.50 19.96
C ALA A 600 28.33 0.81 19.82
N TRP A 601 27.95 1.69 18.88
CA TRP A 601 28.59 3.00 18.75
C TRP A 601 28.36 3.89 19.97
N ILE A 602 27.18 3.76 20.58
CA ILE A 602 26.75 4.54 21.75
C ILE A 602 27.38 3.99 23.03
N ASP A 603 27.38 2.67 23.19
CA ASP A 603 27.67 2.00 24.46
C ASP A 603 29.14 1.57 24.63
N GLU A 604 29.87 1.35 23.53
CA GLU A 604 31.22 0.77 23.56
C GLU A 604 32.32 1.82 23.44
N SER A 605 33.54 1.44 23.82
CA SER A 605 34.69 2.27 23.54
C SER A 605 34.94 2.33 22.03
N GLU A 606 35.41 3.47 21.51
CA GLU A 606 35.74 3.62 20.08
C GLU A 606 36.67 2.51 19.57
N GLN A 607 37.61 2.06 20.41
CA GLN A 607 38.51 0.96 20.07
C GLN A 607 37.79 -0.37 19.86
N ASP A 608 36.81 -0.70 20.70
CA ASP A 608 36.02 -1.93 20.59
C ASP A 608 35.03 -1.85 19.43
N PHE A 609 34.41 -0.68 19.25
CA PHE A 609 33.51 -0.40 18.14
C PHE A 609 34.20 -0.53 16.77
N LEU A 610 35.40 0.04 16.61
CA LEU A 610 36.19 -0.07 15.39
C LEU A 610 36.71 -1.49 15.11
N ALA A 611 36.85 -2.32 16.15
CA ALA A 611 37.26 -3.72 15.99
C ALA A 611 36.17 -4.61 15.37
N ARG A 612 34.95 -4.08 15.16
CA ARG A 612 33.81 -4.80 14.59
C ARG A 612 33.89 -5.00 13.06
N GLY A 613 35.05 -4.80 12.43
CA GLY A 613 35.29 -5.22 11.04
C GLY A 613 34.60 -4.33 10.01
N TRP A 614 34.99 -3.06 9.98
CA TRP A 614 34.51 -2.05 9.04
C TRP A 614 35.35 -2.01 7.75
N ASP A 615 34.70 -1.74 6.62
CA ASP A 615 35.34 -1.43 5.35
C ASP A 615 35.48 0.09 5.22
N LEU A 616 36.69 0.60 4.98
CA LEU A 616 36.90 2.01 4.68
C LEU A 616 36.48 2.31 3.23
N VAL A 617 35.63 3.31 3.04
CA VAL A 617 35.19 3.82 1.74
C VAL A 617 35.75 5.25 1.57
N ASP A 618 36.48 5.44 0.47
CA ASP A 618 37.13 6.69 0.09
C ASP A 618 36.36 7.26 -1.12
N ASN A 619 35.79 8.46 -1.00
CA ASN A 619 34.95 9.09 -2.03
C ASN A 619 35.77 10.01 -2.97
N ASP A 620 36.95 9.55 -3.39
CA ASP A 620 37.89 10.26 -4.29
C ASP A 620 37.26 10.67 -5.65
#